data_AF-A0A1B6I7I1-F1
#
_entry.id   AF-A0A1B6I7I1-F1
#
_cell.length_a   1.000
_cell.length_b   1.000
_cell.length_c   1.000
_cell.angle_alpha   90.00
_cell.angle_beta   90.00
_cell.angle_gamma   90.00
#
_symmetry.space_group_name_H-M   'P 1'
#
loop_
_entity.id
_entity.type
_entity.pdbx_description
1 polymer ?
#
loop_
_entity_poly.entity_id
_entity_poly.type
_entity_poly.pdbx_seq_one_letter_code
_entity_poly.pdbx_strand_id
1 'polypeptide(L)'
;MLAALLNSPQHTQVDALNRAQLIIDVMDVAELGRLSYQLAFEIIGSLRHEKEFLPWEAGLAKLEPIKTMLSRTANYGSFKKFIQKLMAPIVSSLGTLTEEPSTFEQSRLLSCIATWACPLEVGDFASQASQLYKQWRSSPNPDTDNPIPKDVRSAVYSHIVREGKVEEWDFLWERYKNTNLSTEKTNIMIALTTTKEVWLLNRCLDWTLDSNSGIRKQESFIMFALVAKQETGFYVAQKFFFRNIKRISDYFGATSALIGRYITAIAQQMIHPKELEELKWFVDSNEELLAPASLAVTQALESVQINIDWMKNHYS
;
A
#
# COMPACT_ATOMS: atom_id res chain seq x y z
N MET A 1 -31.43 -4.32 9.11
CA MET A 1 -32.21 -3.95 7.92
C MET A 1 -31.30 -3.49 6.78
N LEU A 2 -30.44 -2.48 6.98
CA LEU A 2 -29.51 -1.99 5.95
C LEU A 2 -28.46 -3.04 5.51
N ALA A 3 -27.83 -3.75 6.45
CA ALA A 3 -26.91 -4.85 6.13
C ALA A 3 -27.56 -5.96 5.30
N ALA A 4 -28.82 -6.28 5.59
CA ALA A 4 -29.57 -7.28 4.84
C ALA A 4 -29.88 -6.82 3.41
N LEU A 5 -30.20 -5.54 3.20
CA LEU A 5 -30.41 -4.96 1.87
C LEU A 5 -29.12 -4.96 1.04
N LEU A 6 -27.99 -4.56 1.62
CA LEU A 6 -26.71 -4.53 0.90
C LEU A 6 -26.21 -5.94 0.54
N ASN A 7 -26.49 -6.93 1.39
CA ASN A 7 -26.15 -8.33 1.12
C ASN A 7 -27.19 -9.06 0.24
N SER A 8 -28.22 -8.38 -0.27
CA SER A 8 -29.21 -8.98 -1.15
C SER A 8 -28.98 -8.60 -2.62
N PRO A 9 -29.59 -9.34 -3.58
CA PRO A 9 -29.57 -8.95 -4.99
C PRO A 9 -30.17 -7.57 -5.29
N GLN A 10 -30.85 -6.95 -4.33
CA GLN A 10 -31.47 -5.63 -4.45
C GLN A 10 -30.54 -4.49 -4.00
N HIS A 11 -29.26 -4.77 -3.69
CA HIS A 11 -28.32 -3.72 -3.27
C HIS A 11 -28.22 -2.56 -4.26
N THR A 12 -28.41 -2.80 -5.56
CA THR A 12 -28.41 -1.78 -6.61
C THR A 12 -29.61 -0.81 -6.57
N GLN A 13 -30.60 -1.03 -5.71
CA GLN A 13 -31.63 -0.03 -5.41
C GLN A 13 -31.08 1.18 -4.66
N VAL A 14 -29.95 1.02 -3.97
CA VAL A 14 -29.19 2.10 -3.34
C VAL A 14 -28.12 2.52 -4.33
N ASP A 15 -28.01 3.81 -4.65
CA ASP A 15 -26.98 4.34 -5.55
C ASP A 15 -25.55 3.94 -5.12
N ALA A 16 -24.65 3.70 -6.08
CA ALA A 16 -23.28 3.28 -5.80
C ALA A 16 -22.53 4.26 -4.89
N LEU A 17 -22.75 5.56 -5.04
CA LEU A 17 -22.18 6.58 -4.17
C LEU A 17 -22.68 6.41 -2.73
N ASN A 18 -23.97 6.14 -2.55
CA ASN A 18 -24.56 5.94 -1.23
C ASN A 18 -24.05 4.63 -0.60
N ARG A 19 -23.88 3.56 -1.38
CA ARG A 19 -23.28 2.30 -0.87
C ARG A 19 -21.84 2.53 -0.42
N ALA A 20 -21.05 3.28 -1.19
CA ALA A 20 -19.69 3.66 -0.83
C ALA A 20 -19.66 4.48 0.48
N GLN A 21 -20.52 5.49 0.61
CA GLN A 21 -20.62 6.31 1.82
C GLN A 21 -21.03 5.48 3.04
N LEU A 22 -21.99 4.57 2.90
CA LEU A 22 -22.40 3.68 3.99
C LEU A 22 -21.25 2.80 4.48
N ILE A 23 -20.41 2.29 3.57
CA ILE A 23 -19.21 1.52 3.94
C ILE A 23 -18.23 2.42 4.72
N ILE A 24 -17.99 3.64 4.24
CA ILE A 24 -17.10 4.61 4.90
C ILE A 24 -17.58 4.91 6.32
N ASP A 25 -18.83 5.33 6.47
CA ASP A 25 -19.41 5.75 7.75
C ASP A 25 -19.42 4.62 8.76
N VAL A 26 -19.83 3.42 8.35
CA VAL A 26 -19.89 2.25 9.23
C VAL A 26 -18.50 1.88 9.74
N MET A 27 -17.48 1.92 8.87
CA MET A 27 -16.11 1.61 9.25
C MET A 27 -15.52 2.66 10.18
N ASP A 28 -15.78 3.95 9.92
CA ASP A 28 -15.29 5.05 10.77
C ASP A 28 -15.95 5.05 12.16
N VAL A 29 -17.25 4.77 12.22
CA VAL A 29 -17.97 4.64 13.51
C VAL A 29 -17.47 3.42 14.29
N ALA A 30 -17.10 2.34 13.61
CA ALA A 30 -16.51 1.16 14.24
C ALA A 30 -15.10 1.42 14.77
N GLU A 31 -14.28 2.15 14.02
CA GLU A 31 -12.94 2.59 14.45
C GLU A 31 -12.99 3.47 15.70
N LEU A 32 -14.03 4.30 15.84
CA LEU A 32 -14.30 5.09 17.05
C LEU A 32 -14.88 4.28 18.22
N GLY A 33 -15.04 2.97 18.08
CA GLY A 33 -15.64 2.09 19.10
C GLY A 33 -17.13 2.32 19.34
N ARG A 34 -17.81 3.08 18.48
CA ARG A 34 -19.25 3.38 18.58
C ARG A 34 -20.13 2.36 17.86
N LEU A 35 -19.50 1.47 17.08
CA LEU A 35 -20.12 0.32 16.44
C LEU A 35 -19.19 -0.89 16.59
N SER A 36 -19.73 -2.10 16.64
CA SER A 36 -18.90 -3.30 16.64
C SER A 36 -18.26 -3.51 15.27
N TYR A 37 -16.98 -3.92 15.27
CA TYR A 37 -16.32 -4.37 14.05
C TYR A 37 -17.06 -5.54 13.40
N GLN A 38 -17.70 -6.43 14.17
CA GLN A 38 -18.54 -7.49 13.61
C GLN A 38 -19.57 -6.94 12.62
N LEU A 39 -20.36 -5.93 13.02
CA LEU A 39 -21.35 -5.34 12.12
C LEU A 39 -20.69 -4.62 10.95
N ALA A 40 -19.55 -3.95 11.18
CA ALA A 40 -18.83 -3.27 10.13
C ALA A 40 -18.30 -4.23 9.05
N PHE A 41 -17.77 -5.39 9.46
CA PHE A 41 -17.33 -6.45 8.56
C PHE A 41 -18.52 -7.16 7.87
N GLU A 42 -19.70 -7.24 8.48
CA GLU A 42 -20.92 -7.70 7.81
C GLU A 42 -21.35 -6.75 6.67
N ILE A 43 -21.18 -5.44 6.85
CA ILE A 43 -21.43 -4.42 5.82
C ILE A 43 -20.36 -4.51 4.72
N ILE A 44 -19.07 -4.49 5.06
CA ILE A 44 -18.00 -4.68 4.05
C ILE A 44 -18.18 -6.00 3.29
N GLY A 45 -18.67 -7.05 3.96
CA GLY A 45 -18.95 -8.35 3.37
C GLY A 45 -19.89 -8.28 2.16
N SER A 46 -20.73 -7.25 2.05
CA SER A 46 -21.62 -7.06 0.90
C SER A 46 -20.88 -6.77 -0.40
N LEU A 47 -19.61 -6.34 -0.36
CA LEU A 47 -18.79 -6.11 -1.55
C LEU A 47 -18.64 -7.36 -2.41
N ARG A 48 -18.85 -8.56 -1.86
CA ARG A 48 -18.87 -9.80 -2.64
C ARG A 48 -19.94 -9.83 -3.74
N HIS A 49 -20.95 -8.97 -3.65
CA HIS A 49 -22.01 -8.79 -4.64
C HIS A 49 -21.77 -7.57 -5.54
N GLU A 50 -20.77 -6.76 -5.22
CA GLU A 50 -20.53 -5.48 -5.86
C GLU A 50 -19.73 -5.62 -7.16
N LYS A 51 -20.13 -4.85 -8.17
CA LYS A 51 -19.48 -4.77 -9.48
C LYS A 51 -19.10 -3.33 -9.88
N GLU A 52 -19.49 -2.34 -9.08
CA GLU A 52 -19.20 -0.94 -9.35
C GLU A 52 -17.92 -0.48 -8.64
N PHE A 53 -17.25 0.49 -9.25
CA PHE A 53 -15.95 0.98 -8.79
C PHE A 53 -16.01 1.65 -7.40
N LEU A 54 -16.97 2.57 -7.18
CA LEU A 54 -16.96 3.43 -5.99
C LEU A 54 -17.05 2.65 -4.66
N PRO A 55 -17.93 1.64 -4.50
CA PRO A 55 -17.99 0.92 -3.23
C PRO A 55 -16.75 0.04 -3.01
N TRP A 56 -16.16 -0.51 -4.08
CA TRP A 56 -14.88 -1.23 -4.00
C TRP A 56 -13.73 -0.31 -3.57
N GLU A 57 -13.62 0.89 -4.17
CA GLU A 57 -12.63 1.90 -3.77
C GLU A 57 -12.78 2.28 -2.29
N ALA A 58 -14.00 2.57 -1.85
CA ALA A 58 -14.31 2.89 -0.46
C ALA A 58 -13.96 1.74 0.50
N GLY A 59 -14.38 0.52 0.18
CA GLY A 59 -14.12 -0.65 1.01
C GLY A 59 -12.64 -0.96 1.16
N LEU A 60 -11.90 -0.98 0.05
CA LEU A 60 -10.46 -1.25 0.07
C LEU A 60 -9.70 -0.13 0.79
N ALA A 61 -10.12 1.12 0.66
CA ALA A 61 -9.54 2.23 1.40
C ALA A 61 -9.72 2.08 2.93
N LYS A 62 -10.86 1.57 3.40
CA LYS A 62 -11.10 1.28 4.84
C LYS A 62 -10.44 -0.01 5.33
N LEU A 63 -10.16 -0.95 4.43
CA LEU A 63 -9.43 -2.18 4.76
C LEU A 63 -7.91 -1.99 4.83
N GLU A 64 -7.35 -0.98 4.17
CA GLU A 64 -5.91 -0.72 4.14
C GLU A 64 -5.30 -0.38 5.54
N PRO A 65 -5.92 0.47 6.39
CA PRO A 65 -5.46 0.65 7.76
C PRO A 65 -5.53 -0.64 8.59
N ILE A 66 -6.61 -1.42 8.46
CA ILE A 66 -6.75 -2.70 9.16
C ILE A 66 -5.68 -3.68 8.71
N LYS A 67 -5.39 -3.74 7.41
CA LYS A 67 -4.28 -4.52 6.85
C LYS A 67 -2.96 -4.11 7.50
N THR A 68 -2.70 -2.81 7.62
CA THR A 68 -1.51 -2.28 8.30
C THR A 68 -1.42 -2.82 9.73
N MET A 69 -2.51 -2.67 10.51
CA MET A 69 -2.58 -3.12 11.91
C MET A 69 -2.36 -4.63 12.07
N LEU A 70 -2.89 -5.43 11.15
CA LEU A 70 -2.86 -6.88 11.25
C LEU A 70 -1.62 -7.52 10.61
N SER A 71 -0.96 -6.86 9.65
CA SER A 71 0.09 -7.45 8.81
C SER A 71 1.26 -8.07 9.57
N ARG A 72 1.57 -7.57 10.76
CA ARG A 72 2.67 -8.03 11.63
C ARG A 72 2.18 -8.88 12.81
N THR A 73 0.98 -9.46 12.68
CA THR A 73 0.31 -10.22 13.76
C THR A 73 -0.07 -11.63 13.30
N ALA A 74 -0.38 -12.52 14.26
CA ALA A 74 -0.79 -13.89 13.95
C ALA A 74 -2.12 -13.99 13.18
N ASN A 75 -3.00 -13.00 13.33
CA ASN A 75 -4.32 -12.99 12.68
C ASN A 75 -4.28 -12.55 11.21
N TYR A 76 -3.12 -12.13 10.69
CA TYR A 76 -3.01 -11.68 9.30
C TYR A 76 -3.43 -12.74 8.29
N GLY A 77 -3.12 -14.01 8.55
CA GLY A 77 -3.52 -15.12 7.68
C GLY A 77 -5.05 -15.24 7.56
N SER A 78 -5.78 -15.00 8.65
CA SER A 78 -7.25 -14.99 8.65
C SER A 78 -7.80 -13.78 7.90
N PHE A 79 -7.18 -12.61 8.08
CA PHE A 79 -7.54 -11.40 7.33
C PHE A 79 -7.31 -11.58 5.82
N LYS A 80 -6.14 -12.12 5.41
CA LYS A 80 -5.86 -12.47 4.01
C LYS A 80 -6.93 -13.39 3.43
N LYS A 81 -7.31 -14.46 4.14
CA LYS A 81 -8.38 -15.38 3.70
C LYS A 81 -9.74 -14.70 3.58
N PHE A 82 -10.06 -13.76 4.47
CA PHE A 82 -11.29 -12.96 4.37
C PHE A 82 -11.30 -12.13 3.09
N ILE A 83 -10.23 -11.37 2.81
CA ILE A 83 -10.12 -10.55 1.59
C ILE A 83 -10.15 -11.42 0.34
N GLN A 84 -9.44 -12.55 0.33
CA GLN A 84 -9.46 -13.49 -0.81
C GLN A 84 -10.88 -13.96 -1.12
N LYS A 85 -11.66 -14.34 -0.10
CA LYS A 85 -13.07 -14.76 -0.26
C LYS A 85 -13.98 -13.61 -0.71
N LEU A 86 -13.74 -12.40 -0.20
CA LEU A 86 -14.49 -11.20 -0.54
C LEU A 86 -14.31 -10.85 -2.02
N MET A 87 -13.07 -10.93 -2.51
CA MET A 87 -12.69 -10.51 -3.87
C MET A 87 -12.88 -11.59 -4.93
N ALA A 88 -12.97 -12.88 -4.56
CA ALA A 88 -13.07 -13.96 -5.53
C ALA A 88 -14.20 -13.76 -6.57
N PRO A 89 -15.43 -13.34 -6.21
CA PRO A 89 -16.49 -13.13 -7.20
C PRO A 89 -16.18 -12.02 -8.22
N ILE A 90 -15.61 -10.89 -7.78
CA ILE A 90 -15.30 -9.79 -8.68
C ILE A 90 -14.12 -10.12 -9.60
N VAL A 91 -13.10 -10.83 -9.08
CA VAL A 91 -11.98 -11.32 -9.90
C VAL A 91 -12.48 -12.28 -10.97
N SER A 92 -13.34 -13.24 -10.61
CA SER A 92 -13.97 -14.12 -11.59
C SER A 92 -14.84 -13.39 -12.61
N SER A 93 -15.49 -12.29 -12.22
CA SER A 93 -16.31 -11.48 -13.13
C SER A 93 -15.48 -10.63 -14.09
N LEU A 94 -14.30 -10.15 -13.67
CA LEU A 94 -13.39 -9.38 -14.51
C LEU A 94 -12.63 -10.29 -15.49
N GLY A 95 -12.31 -11.52 -15.06
CA GLY A 95 -11.79 -12.60 -15.91
C GLY A 95 -10.32 -12.46 -16.31
N THR A 96 -9.91 -11.30 -16.84
CA THR A 96 -8.54 -11.11 -17.35
C THR A 96 -7.96 -9.72 -17.08
N LEU A 97 -6.63 -9.66 -16.96
CA LEU A 97 -5.84 -8.44 -16.87
C LEU A 97 -5.54 -7.81 -18.25
N THR A 98 -5.79 -8.53 -19.35
CA THR A 98 -5.35 -8.13 -20.70
C THR A 98 -6.44 -7.49 -21.56
N GLU A 99 -7.71 -7.72 -21.23
CA GLU A 99 -8.82 -7.16 -22.00
C GLU A 99 -8.92 -5.66 -21.73
N GLU A 100 -9.03 -4.88 -22.81
CA GLU A 100 -9.19 -3.43 -22.69
C GLU A 100 -10.58 -3.14 -22.09
N PRO A 101 -10.65 -2.43 -20.96
CA PRO A 101 -11.93 -2.07 -20.36
C PRO A 101 -12.75 -1.20 -21.30
N SER A 102 -14.06 -1.47 -21.40
CA SER A 102 -14.94 -0.74 -22.32
C SER A 102 -15.28 0.69 -21.85
N THR A 103 -15.12 0.96 -20.56
CA THR A 103 -15.36 2.27 -19.95
C THR A 103 -14.24 2.66 -18.99
N PHE A 104 -14.13 3.96 -18.71
CA PHE A 104 -13.19 4.49 -17.73
C PHE A 104 -13.42 3.90 -16.33
N GLU A 105 -14.67 3.72 -15.93
CA GLU A 105 -15.08 3.14 -14.65
C GLU A 105 -14.66 1.67 -14.53
N GLN A 106 -14.78 0.89 -15.61
CA GLN A 106 -14.29 -0.49 -15.64
C GLN A 106 -12.77 -0.56 -15.55
N SER A 107 -12.06 0.38 -16.19
CA SER A 107 -10.61 0.51 -16.08
C SER A 107 -10.17 0.81 -14.65
N ARG A 108 -10.83 1.76 -13.98
CA ARG A 108 -10.58 2.07 -12.57
C ARG A 108 -10.86 0.88 -11.66
N LEU A 109 -11.96 0.16 -11.90
CA LEU A 109 -12.29 -1.06 -11.15
C LEU A 109 -11.23 -2.15 -11.34
N LEU A 110 -10.86 -2.45 -12.58
CA LEU A 110 -9.83 -3.45 -12.86
C LEU A 110 -8.51 -3.11 -12.17
N SER A 111 -8.05 -1.86 -12.29
CA SER A 111 -6.83 -1.37 -11.64
C SER A 111 -6.89 -1.51 -10.11
N CYS A 112 -8.01 -1.10 -9.51
CA CYS A 112 -8.26 -1.17 -8.07
C CYS A 112 -8.26 -2.61 -7.55
N ILE A 113 -9.00 -3.50 -8.22
CA ILE A 113 -9.08 -4.92 -7.87
C ILE A 113 -7.74 -5.60 -8.08
N ALA A 114 -7.05 -5.37 -9.20
CA ALA A 114 -5.76 -6.00 -9.50
C ALA A 114 -4.69 -5.66 -8.45
N THR A 115 -4.67 -4.42 -7.94
CA THR A 115 -3.71 -3.96 -6.93
C THR A 115 -3.77 -4.78 -5.63
N TRP A 116 -4.96 -5.30 -5.29
CA TRP A 116 -5.15 -6.17 -4.12
C TRP A 116 -5.12 -7.66 -4.48
N ALA A 117 -5.75 -8.05 -5.59
CA ALA A 117 -5.93 -9.44 -6.00
C ALA A 117 -4.60 -10.12 -6.37
N CYS A 118 -3.70 -9.44 -7.09
CA CYS A 118 -2.41 -10.00 -7.48
C CYS A 118 -1.55 -10.42 -6.27
N PRO A 119 -1.19 -9.52 -5.33
CA PRO A 119 -0.34 -9.89 -4.18
C PRO A 119 -1.03 -10.82 -3.18
N LEU A 120 -2.37 -10.88 -3.19
CA LEU A 120 -3.13 -11.80 -2.35
C LEU A 120 -3.46 -13.13 -3.05
N GLU A 121 -2.98 -13.34 -4.29
CA GLU A 121 -3.20 -14.56 -5.07
C GLU A 121 -4.68 -14.93 -5.20
N VAL A 122 -5.53 -13.94 -5.49
CA VAL A 122 -6.97 -14.16 -5.70
C VAL A 122 -7.21 -14.58 -7.14
N GLY A 123 -7.87 -15.72 -7.33
CA GLY A 123 -8.18 -16.24 -8.66
C GLY A 123 -6.90 -16.54 -9.46
N ASP A 124 -6.89 -16.16 -10.73
CA ASP A 124 -5.80 -16.40 -11.66
C ASP A 124 -4.98 -15.14 -12.01
N PHE A 125 -5.30 -13.98 -11.43
CA PHE A 125 -4.61 -12.71 -11.70
C PHE A 125 -3.11 -12.78 -11.43
N ALA A 126 -2.68 -13.48 -10.38
CA ALA A 126 -1.26 -13.72 -10.10
C ALA A 126 -0.58 -14.50 -11.23
N SER A 127 -1.22 -15.57 -11.71
CA SER A 127 -0.71 -16.38 -12.83
C SER A 127 -0.67 -15.60 -14.13
N GLN A 128 -1.70 -14.79 -14.41
CA GLN A 128 -1.74 -13.90 -15.57
C GLN A 128 -0.63 -12.84 -15.51
N ALA A 129 -0.40 -12.22 -14.35
CA ALA A 129 0.69 -11.27 -14.15
C ALA A 129 2.06 -11.91 -14.42
N SER A 130 2.29 -13.14 -13.92
CA SER A 130 3.51 -13.90 -14.21
C SER A 130 3.64 -14.28 -15.69
N GLN A 131 2.55 -14.58 -16.39
CA GLN A 131 2.58 -14.87 -17.83
C GLN A 131 2.91 -13.62 -18.65
N LEU A 132 2.28 -12.49 -18.34
CA LEU A 132 2.55 -11.21 -18.99
C LEU A 132 3.99 -10.77 -18.79
N TYR A 133 4.56 -10.98 -17.60
CA TYR A 133 5.97 -10.75 -17.36
C TYR A 133 6.87 -11.60 -18.26
N LYS A 134 6.61 -12.91 -18.36
CA LYS A 134 7.41 -13.81 -19.22
C LYS A 134 7.38 -13.36 -20.68
N GLN A 135 6.21 -12.93 -21.17
CA GLN A 135 6.07 -12.36 -22.51
C GLN A 135 6.89 -11.07 -22.64
N TRP A 136 6.74 -10.14 -21.70
CA TRP A 136 7.47 -8.87 -21.71
C TRP A 136 8.98 -9.06 -21.67
N ARG A 137 9.46 -9.97 -20.81
CA ARG A 137 10.88 -10.27 -20.62
C ARG A 137 11.52 -10.88 -21.88
N SER A 138 10.72 -11.59 -22.67
CA SER A 138 11.12 -12.21 -23.94
C SER A 138 11.06 -11.26 -25.13
N SER A 139 10.54 -10.03 -24.94
CA SER A 139 10.51 -9.02 -25.98
C SER A 139 11.94 -8.60 -26.37
N PRO A 140 12.24 -8.44 -27.68
CA PRO A 140 13.53 -7.93 -28.13
C PRO A 140 13.76 -6.47 -27.69
N ASN A 141 12.68 -5.67 -27.53
CA ASN A 141 12.74 -4.26 -27.14
C ASN A 141 11.81 -3.99 -25.93
N PRO A 142 12.14 -4.48 -24.72
CA PRO A 142 11.24 -4.37 -23.57
C PRO A 142 10.96 -2.93 -23.11
N ASP A 143 11.78 -1.96 -23.51
CA ASP A 143 11.55 -0.53 -23.22
C ASP A 143 10.39 0.07 -24.03
N THR A 144 10.14 -0.43 -25.25
CA THR A 144 9.07 0.07 -26.13
C THR A 144 7.88 -0.90 -26.20
N ASP A 145 8.16 -2.19 -26.09
CA ASP A 145 7.21 -3.26 -26.40
C ASP A 145 6.79 -3.95 -25.10
N ASN A 146 5.98 -3.23 -24.32
CA ASN A 146 5.42 -3.72 -23.06
C ASN A 146 3.98 -4.23 -23.26
N PRO A 147 3.74 -5.56 -23.18
CA PRO A 147 2.43 -6.15 -23.41
C PRO A 147 1.45 -5.93 -22.25
N ILE A 148 1.90 -5.39 -21.11
CA ILE A 148 1.04 -5.18 -19.93
C ILE A 148 0.19 -3.93 -20.13
N PRO A 149 -1.16 -4.03 -20.07
CA PRO A 149 -2.03 -2.87 -20.19
C PRO A 149 -1.75 -1.84 -19.11
N LYS A 150 -1.80 -0.56 -19.49
CA LYS A 150 -1.37 0.56 -18.65
C LYS A 150 -2.05 0.57 -17.28
N ASP A 151 -3.33 0.23 -17.25
CA ASP A 151 -4.18 0.32 -16.06
C ASP A 151 -3.81 -0.69 -14.97
N VAL A 152 -3.17 -1.81 -15.34
CA VAL A 152 -2.79 -2.89 -14.41
C VAL A 152 -1.28 -2.98 -14.17
N ARG A 153 -0.47 -2.10 -14.79
CA ARG A 153 1.01 -2.12 -14.66
C ARG A 153 1.48 -2.09 -13.21
N SER A 154 0.92 -1.21 -12.39
CA SER A 154 1.30 -1.11 -10.97
C SER A 154 1.13 -2.46 -10.24
N ALA A 155 -0.01 -3.12 -10.45
CA ALA A 155 -0.32 -4.41 -9.85
C ALA A 155 0.59 -5.53 -10.38
N VAL A 156 0.75 -5.61 -11.71
CA VAL A 156 1.56 -6.64 -12.36
C VAL A 156 3.04 -6.50 -11.98
N TYR A 157 3.60 -5.28 -12.04
CA TYR A 157 4.99 -5.02 -11.63
C TYR A 157 5.24 -5.35 -10.16
N SER A 158 4.32 -4.94 -9.29
CA SER A 158 4.41 -5.24 -7.86
C SER A 158 4.38 -6.74 -7.59
N HIS A 159 3.54 -7.50 -8.30
CA HIS A 159 3.53 -8.96 -8.20
C HIS A 159 4.86 -9.57 -8.63
N ILE A 160 5.39 -9.13 -9.78
CA ILE A 160 6.66 -9.62 -10.34
C ILE A 160 7.82 -9.41 -9.37
N VAL A 161 7.95 -8.22 -8.78
CA VAL A 161 9.06 -7.93 -7.86
C VAL A 161 8.87 -8.61 -6.50
N ARG A 162 7.62 -8.71 -6.02
CA ARG A 162 7.31 -9.33 -4.73
C ARG A 162 7.63 -10.83 -4.71
N GLU A 163 7.33 -11.53 -5.81
CA GLU A 163 7.57 -12.97 -5.94
C GLU A 163 8.89 -13.31 -6.65
N GLY A 164 9.51 -12.32 -7.29
CA GLY A 164 10.79 -12.44 -7.96
C GLY A 164 12.01 -12.23 -7.06
N LYS A 165 13.17 -12.17 -7.70
CA LYS A 165 14.47 -11.92 -7.06
C LYS A 165 15.15 -10.69 -7.66
N VAL A 166 16.48 -10.67 -7.64
CA VAL A 166 17.29 -9.56 -8.16
C VAL A 166 17.08 -9.39 -9.66
N GLU A 167 16.84 -10.46 -10.42
CA GLU A 167 16.68 -10.42 -11.86
C GLU A 167 15.41 -9.64 -12.27
N GLU A 168 14.27 -9.91 -11.64
CA GLU A 168 13.00 -9.19 -11.83
C GLU A 168 13.12 -7.72 -11.42
N TRP A 169 13.83 -7.47 -10.32
CA TRP A 169 14.03 -6.14 -9.77
C TRP A 169 14.93 -5.30 -10.68
N ASP A 170 16.11 -5.83 -11.06
CA ASP A 170 17.06 -5.16 -11.94
C ASP A 170 16.45 -4.96 -13.32
N PHE A 171 15.64 -5.92 -13.78
CA PHE A 171 14.79 -5.71 -14.93
C PHE A 171 14.03 -4.40 -14.72
N LEU A 172 13.06 -4.28 -13.82
CA LEU A 172 12.27 -3.04 -13.71
C LEU A 172 13.11 -1.78 -13.49
N TRP A 173 14.21 -1.86 -12.75
CA TRP A 173 15.12 -0.75 -12.53
C TRP A 173 15.73 -0.19 -13.83
N GLU A 174 16.14 -1.03 -14.77
CA GLU A 174 16.62 -0.56 -16.08
C GLU A 174 15.54 0.25 -16.82
N ARG A 175 14.28 -0.21 -16.77
CA ARG A 175 13.16 0.53 -17.38
C ARG A 175 12.85 1.84 -16.66
N TYR A 176 13.04 1.90 -15.34
CA TYR A 176 12.91 3.14 -14.57
C TYR A 176 13.89 4.23 -15.06
N LYS A 177 15.13 3.83 -15.35
CA LYS A 177 16.15 4.74 -15.88
C LYS A 177 15.84 5.18 -17.30
N ASN A 178 15.34 4.27 -18.15
CA ASN A 178 15.14 4.52 -19.57
C ASN A 178 13.83 5.28 -19.88
N THR A 179 12.83 5.25 -19.00
CA THR A 179 11.55 5.92 -19.24
C THR A 179 11.55 7.40 -18.82
N ASN A 180 10.93 8.24 -19.64
CA ASN A 180 10.63 9.65 -19.32
C ASN A 180 9.20 9.87 -18.82
N LEU A 181 8.37 8.81 -18.82
CA LEU A 181 6.96 8.91 -18.43
C LEU A 181 6.81 8.85 -16.91
N SER A 182 6.27 9.92 -16.31
CA SER A 182 6.10 10.04 -14.85
C SER A 182 5.24 8.93 -14.23
N THR A 183 4.16 8.52 -14.91
CA THR A 183 3.28 7.44 -14.44
C THR A 183 4.00 6.10 -14.45
N GLU A 184 4.82 5.83 -15.48
CA GLU A 184 5.62 4.61 -15.57
C GLU A 184 6.69 4.57 -14.48
N LYS A 185 7.39 5.70 -14.23
CA LYS A 185 8.34 5.81 -13.12
C LYS A 185 7.68 5.51 -11.78
N THR A 186 6.49 6.06 -11.55
CA THR A 186 5.73 5.85 -10.32
C THR A 186 5.35 4.37 -10.16
N ASN A 187 4.81 3.73 -11.20
CA ASN A 187 4.45 2.31 -11.16
C ASN A 187 5.66 1.42 -10.87
N ILE A 188 6.80 1.71 -11.51
CA ILE A 188 8.03 0.96 -11.27
C ILE A 188 8.56 1.20 -9.86
N MET A 189 8.56 2.45 -9.37
CA MET A 189 9.00 2.79 -8.02
C MET A 189 8.20 2.01 -6.96
N ILE A 190 6.87 2.00 -7.08
CA ILE A 190 5.99 1.20 -6.21
C ILE A 190 6.44 -0.26 -6.24
N ALA A 191 6.59 -0.85 -7.43
CA ALA A 191 6.96 -2.25 -7.58
C ALA A 191 8.33 -2.58 -6.96
N LEU A 192 9.37 -1.78 -7.21
CA LEU A 192 10.72 -2.00 -6.67
C LEU A 192 10.75 -2.07 -5.14
N THR A 193 9.85 -1.33 -4.47
CA THR A 193 9.75 -1.39 -3.00
C THR A 193 9.09 -2.65 -2.47
N THR A 194 8.35 -3.41 -3.29
CA THR A 194 7.62 -4.61 -2.86
C THR A 194 8.48 -5.87 -2.70
N THR A 195 9.77 -5.79 -3.03
CA THR A 195 10.70 -6.92 -2.92
C THR A 195 10.83 -7.41 -1.48
N LYS A 196 11.03 -8.73 -1.32
CA LYS A 196 11.31 -9.37 -0.03
C LYS A 196 12.81 -9.35 0.32
N GLU A 197 13.67 -8.98 -0.63
CA GLU A 197 15.12 -8.93 -0.49
C GLU A 197 15.56 -7.68 0.31
N VAL A 198 15.92 -7.88 1.58
CA VAL A 198 16.29 -6.79 2.50
C VAL A 198 17.41 -5.89 1.96
N TRP A 199 18.38 -6.46 1.25
CA TRP A 199 19.51 -5.71 0.71
C TRP A 199 19.08 -4.79 -0.45
N LEU A 200 18.08 -5.17 -1.26
CA LEU A 200 17.49 -4.32 -2.30
C LEU A 200 16.67 -3.18 -1.68
N LEU A 201 15.96 -3.43 -0.58
CA LEU A 201 15.27 -2.37 0.17
C LEU A 201 16.26 -1.35 0.74
N ASN A 202 17.38 -1.80 1.31
CA ASN A 202 18.44 -0.89 1.76
C ASN A 202 19.02 -0.08 0.60
N ARG A 203 19.28 -0.71 -0.56
CA ARG A 203 19.72 -0.01 -1.78
C ARG A 203 18.74 1.08 -2.19
N CYS A 204 17.43 0.80 -2.23
CA CYS A 204 16.41 1.81 -2.50
C CYS A 204 16.53 3.00 -1.54
N LEU A 205 16.65 2.74 -0.25
CA LEU A 205 16.74 3.76 0.78
C LEU A 205 18.04 4.58 0.66
N ASP A 206 19.18 3.95 0.43
CA ASP A 206 20.45 4.65 0.24
C ASP A 206 20.43 5.59 -0.97
N TRP A 207 19.79 5.16 -2.07
CA TRP A 207 19.60 5.98 -3.26
C TRP A 207 18.72 7.20 -3.03
N THR A 208 17.79 7.15 -2.05
CA THR A 208 16.98 8.34 -1.71
C THR A 208 17.82 9.52 -1.21
N LEU A 209 19.05 9.27 -0.75
CA LEU A 209 20.00 10.25 -0.25
C LEU A 209 21.29 10.30 -1.11
N ASP A 210 21.20 9.89 -2.37
CA ASP A 210 22.28 9.99 -3.36
C ASP A 210 21.76 10.66 -4.62
N SER A 211 22.27 11.86 -4.89
CA SER A 211 21.89 12.67 -6.06
C SER A 211 22.27 12.04 -7.41
N ASN A 212 23.17 11.05 -7.43
CA ASN A 212 23.62 10.36 -8.64
C ASN A 212 22.90 9.03 -8.88
N SER A 213 22.01 8.61 -7.98
CA SER A 213 21.32 7.31 -8.06
C SER A 213 20.29 7.21 -9.19
N GLY A 214 19.85 8.34 -9.73
CA GLY A 214 18.72 8.42 -10.67
C GLY A 214 17.36 8.62 -9.99
N ILE A 215 17.27 8.54 -8.66
CA ILE A 215 16.11 8.98 -7.89
C ILE A 215 16.20 10.50 -7.69
N ARG A 216 15.16 11.24 -8.06
CA ARG A 216 15.15 12.69 -7.88
C ARG A 216 14.92 13.02 -6.41
N LYS A 217 15.52 14.13 -5.94
CA LYS A 217 15.36 14.62 -4.56
C LYS A 217 13.89 14.73 -4.10
N GLN A 218 12.98 15.09 -5.00
CA GLN A 218 11.53 15.19 -4.72
C GLN A 218 10.83 13.82 -4.60
N GLU A 219 11.42 12.76 -5.14
CA GLU A 219 10.91 11.38 -5.11
C GLU A 219 11.49 10.60 -3.92
N SER A 220 12.58 11.07 -3.31
CA SER A 220 13.25 10.44 -2.17
C SER A 220 12.28 10.07 -1.03
N PHE A 221 11.43 11.00 -0.61
CA PHE A 221 10.44 10.71 0.43
C PHE A 221 9.40 9.67 -0.02
N ILE A 222 8.97 9.73 -1.28
CA ILE A 222 7.97 8.79 -1.82
C ILE A 222 8.54 7.37 -1.78
N MET A 223 9.78 7.18 -2.24
CA MET A 223 10.48 5.90 -2.15
C MET A 223 10.60 5.43 -0.69
N PHE A 224 11.00 6.30 0.25
CA PHE A 224 11.07 5.97 1.66
C PHE A 224 9.72 5.49 2.21
N ALA A 225 8.64 6.24 1.94
CA ALA A 225 7.30 5.92 2.42
C ALA A 225 6.77 4.60 1.83
N LEU A 226 7.06 4.33 0.55
CA LEU A 226 6.70 3.08 -0.11
C LEU A 226 7.41 1.87 0.48
N VAL A 227 8.70 2.00 0.83
CA VAL A 227 9.46 0.96 1.56
C VAL A 227 8.90 0.79 2.97
N ALA A 228 8.66 1.89 3.69
CA ALA A 228 8.14 1.86 5.07
C ALA A 228 6.77 1.17 5.16
N LYS A 229 5.95 1.27 4.12
CA LYS A 229 4.63 0.64 4.03
C LYS A 229 4.67 -0.89 3.82
N GLN A 230 5.80 -1.46 3.41
CA GLN A 230 5.90 -2.92 3.23
C GLN A 230 6.16 -3.64 4.55
N GLU A 231 5.64 -4.86 4.69
CA GLU A 231 5.79 -5.69 5.89
C GLU A 231 7.26 -5.86 6.33
N THR A 232 8.13 -6.29 5.40
CA THR A 232 9.58 -6.39 5.64
C THR A 232 10.25 -5.02 5.60
N GLY A 233 9.77 -4.13 4.73
CA GLY A 233 10.39 -2.82 4.47
C GLY A 233 10.24 -1.83 5.62
N PHE A 234 9.20 -1.92 6.44
CA PHE A 234 9.01 -1.11 7.65
C PHE A 234 10.25 -1.14 8.54
N TYR A 235 10.71 -2.34 8.92
CA TYR A 235 11.86 -2.49 9.82
C TYR A 235 13.16 -1.96 9.20
N VAL A 236 13.29 -2.07 7.87
CA VAL A 236 14.45 -1.54 7.15
C VAL A 236 14.40 -0.01 7.13
N ALA A 237 13.26 0.57 6.80
CA ALA A 237 13.03 2.01 6.75
C ALA A 237 13.18 2.68 8.12
N GLN A 238 12.63 2.07 9.18
CA GLN A 238 12.76 2.57 10.56
C GLN A 238 14.23 2.66 10.97
N LYS A 239 14.99 1.56 10.82
CA LYS A 239 16.43 1.54 11.14
C LYS A 239 17.22 2.51 10.27
N PHE A 240 16.89 2.61 8.99
CA PHE A 240 17.51 3.57 8.09
C PHE A 240 17.28 5.00 8.57
N PHE A 241 16.04 5.38 8.89
CA PHE A 241 15.70 6.70 9.40
C PHE A 241 16.46 7.00 10.70
N PHE A 242 16.43 6.10 11.68
CA PHE A 242 17.11 6.30 12.97
C PHE A 242 18.62 6.49 12.82
N ARG A 243 19.26 5.73 11.91
CA ARG A 243 20.71 5.83 11.68
C ARG A 243 21.11 7.02 10.83
N ASN A 244 20.23 7.50 9.96
CA ASN A 244 20.55 8.49 8.93
C ASN A 244 19.87 9.84 9.15
N ILE A 245 19.21 10.09 10.28
CA ILE A 245 18.48 11.36 10.52
C ILE A 245 19.31 12.61 10.23
N LYS A 246 20.59 12.61 10.62
CA LYS A 246 21.52 13.70 10.30
C LYS A 246 21.76 13.81 8.79
N ARG A 247 22.05 12.69 8.11
CA ARG A 247 22.26 12.65 6.64
C ARG A 247 21.01 13.11 5.89
N ILE A 248 19.82 12.74 6.36
CA ILE A 248 18.52 13.18 5.83
C ILE A 248 18.39 14.70 6.00
N SER A 249 18.63 15.21 7.21
CA SER A 249 18.60 16.64 7.51
C SER A 249 19.57 17.42 6.62
N ASP A 250 20.82 16.98 6.51
CA ASP A 250 21.85 17.64 5.70
C ASP A 250 21.49 17.60 4.20
N TYR A 251 20.95 16.48 3.72
CA TYR A 251 20.57 16.32 2.31
C TYR A 251 19.42 17.25 1.91
N PHE A 252 18.41 17.42 2.77
CA PHE A 252 17.25 18.29 2.50
C PHE A 252 17.42 19.74 3.00
N GLY A 253 18.44 20.01 3.81
CA GLY A 253 18.64 21.27 4.53
C GLY A 253 18.03 21.22 5.94
N ALA A 254 18.77 21.74 6.93
CA ALA A 254 18.50 21.65 8.37
C ALA A 254 17.19 22.30 8.87
N THR A 255 16.37 22.86 7.98
CA THR A 255 15.09 23.54 8.31
C THR A 255 13.88 22.85 7.68
N SER A 256 14.02 21.60 7.23
CA SER A 256 13.02 20.97 6.39
C SER A 256 11.90 20.30 7.16
N ALA A 257 10.66 20.78 6.96
CA ALA A 257 9.43 20.07 7.32
C ALA A 257 9.33 18.65 6.72
N LEU A 258 10.19 18.32 5.74
CA LEU A 258 10.28 16.98 5.16
C LEU A 258 10.65 15.91 6.20
N ILE A 259 11.46 16.24 7.21
CA ILE A 259 11.83 15.28 8.28
C ILE A 259 10.58 14.77 9.00
N GLY A 260 9.60 15.67 9.22
CA GLY A 260 8.30 15.32 9.77
C GLY A 260 7.59 14.22 8.98
N ARG A 261 7.71 14.23 7.66
CA ARG A 261 7.07 13.21 6.80
C ARG A 261 7.70 11.82 7.01
N TYR A 262 9.01 11.73 7.22
CA TYR A 262 9.70 10.46 7.45
C TYR A 262 9.26 9.83 8.77
N ILE A 263 9.21 10.61 9.86
CA ILE A 263 8.75 10.11 11.16
C ILE A 263 7.27 9.71 11.11
N THR A 264 6.42 10.47 10.42
CA THR A 264 5.01 10.09 10.20
C THR A 264 4.89 8.77 9.45
N ALA A 265 5.66 8.56 8.38
CA ALA A 265 5.58 7.35 7.57
C ALA A 265 5.93 6.07 8.34
N ILE A 266 6.90 6.13 9.27
CA ILE A 266 7.21 4.98 10.15
C ILE A 266 6.20 4.85 11.29
N ALA A 267 5.75 5.96 11.89
CA ALA A 267 4.82 5.94 13.02
C ALA A 267 3.46 5.32 12.64
N GLN A 268 2.97 5.60 11.43
CA GLN A 268 1.73 5.00 10.91
C GLN A 268 1.75 3.46 10.86
N GLN A 269 2.93 2.86 10.86
CA GLN A 269 3.10 1.41 10.81
C GLN A 269 3.34 0.80 12.20
N MET A 270 3.65 1.59 13.22
CA MET A 270 3.94 1.13 14.58
C MET A 270 2.64 0.82 15.34
N ILE A 271 2.60 -0.35 15.98
CA ILE A 271 1.40 -0.90 16.62
C ILE A 271 1.66 -1.46 18.02
N HIS A 272 2.92 -1.49 18.48
CA HIS A 272 3.30 -2.08 19.76
C HIS A 272 3.82 -1.02 20.76
N PRO A 273 3.53 -1.15 22.08
CA PRO A 273 4.00 -0.21 23.10
C PRO A 273 5.53 0.01 23.10
N LYS A 274 6.31 -1.05 22.85
CA LYS A 274 7.77 -0.95 22.76
C LYS A 274 8.24 -0.08 21.59
N GLU A 275 7.51 -0.06 20.48
CA GLU A 275 7.84 0.78 19.32
C GLU A 275 7.59 2.27 19.66
N LEU A 276 6.55 2.56 20.45
CA LEU A 276 6.31 3.91 20.97
C LEU A 276 7.43 4.35 21.93
N GLU A 277 7.86 3.49 22.84
CA GLU A 277 8.99 3.77 23.74
C GLU A 277 10.29 4.02 22.96
N GLU A 278 10.58 3.18 21.97
CA GLU A 278 11.74 3.33 21.08
C GLU A 278 11.67 4.66 20.30
N LEU A 279 10.50 5.02 19.77
CA LEU A 279 10.30 6.26 19.04
C LEU A 279 10.48 7.49 19.94
N LYS A 280 9.95 7.46 21.17
CA LYS A 280 10.14 8.54 22.16
C LYS A 280 11.62 8.73 22.48
N TRP A 281 12.32 7.64 22.80
CA TRP A 281 13.76 7.70 23.08
C TRP A 281 14.55 8.26 21.89
N PHE A 282 14.20 7.85 20.67
CA PHE A 282 14.83 8.38 19.46
C PHE A 282 14.59 9.89 19.29
N VAL A 283 13.35 10.34 19.54
CA VAL A 283 12.98 11.76 19.47
C VAL A 283 13.79 12.57 20.48
N ASP A 284 13.81 12.15 21.75
CA ASP A 284 14.53 12.83 22.82
C ASP A 284 16.05 12.90 22.52
N SER A 285 16.61 11.82 21.96
CA SER A 285 18.03 11.75 21.61
C SER A 285 18.42 12.59 20.39
N ASN A 286 17.45 13.09 19.62
CA ASN A 286 17.67 13.85 18.38
C ASN A 286 16.84 15.15 18.35
N GLU A 287 16.56 15.72 19.51
CA GLU A 287 15.68 16.88 19.68
C GLU A 287 16.04 18.04 18.74
N GLU A 288 17.32 18.41 18.67
CA GLU A 288 17.78 19.52 17.81
C GLU A 288 17.48 19.29 16.32
N LEU A 289 17.67 18.06 15.82
CA LEU A 289 17.42 17.70 14.42
C LEU A 289 15.92 17.62 14.10
N LEU A 290 15.10 17.32 15.11
CA LEU A 290 13.65 17.14 14.97
C LEU A 290 12.85 18.38 15.34
N ALA A 291 13.46 19.37 16.00
CA ALA A 291 12.83 20.62 16.41
C ALA A 291 12.09 21.35 15.27
N PRO A 292 12.62 21.41 14.02
CA PRO A 292 11.90 22.03 12.90
C PRO A 292 10.60 21.31 12.52
N ALA A 293 10.43 20.05 12.96
CA ALA A 293 9.28 19.20 12.67
C ALA A 293 8.48 18.82 13.94
N SER A 294 8.58 19.61 15.01
CA SER A 294 7.99 19.30 16.33
C SER A 294 6.51 18.93 16.28
N LEU A 295 5.68 19.64 15.51
CA LEU A 295 4.26 19.29 15.34
C LEU A 295 4.08 17.89 14.73
N ALA A 296 4.84 17.57 13.69
CA ALA A 296 4.78 16.26 13.03
C ALA A 296 5.29 15.15 13.95
N VAL A 297 6.27 15.45 14.81
CA VAL A 297 6.76 14.52 15.84
C VAL A 297 5.65 14.22 16.86
N THR A 298 4.98 15.25 17.39
CA THR A 298 3.85 15.07 18.30
C THR A 298 2.75 14.23 17.67
N GLN A 299 2.34 14.57 16.44
CA GLN A 299 1.32 13.82 15.70
C GLN A 299 1.74 12.38 15.39
N ALA A 300 3.03 12.15 15.13
CA ALA A 300 3.55 10.80 14.92
C ALA A 300 3.43 9.97 16.21
N LEU A 301 3.84 10.51 17.36
CA LEU A 301 3.71 9.83 18.66
C LEU A 301 2.24 9.54 19.02
N GLU A 302 1.33 10.50 18.76
CA GLU A 302 -0.11 10.32 18.92
C GLU A 302 -0.65 9.23 17.99
N SER A 303 -0.21 9.20 16.73
CA SER A 303 -0.61 8.16 15.76
C SER A 303 -0.20 6.76 16.23
N VAL A 304 1.00 6.59 16.80
CA VAL A 304 1.41 5.29 17.35
C VAL A 304 0.54 4.92 18.55
N GLN A 305 0.20 5.89 19.42
CA GLN A 305 -0.68 5.65 20.56
C GLN A 305 -2.08 5.22 20.12
N ILE A 306 -2.66 5.88 19.10
CA ILE A 306 -3.95 5.50 18.50
C ILE A 306 -3.91 4.06 17.98
N ASN A 307 -2.84 3.69 17.28
CA ASN A 307 -2.65 2.33 16.78
C ASN A 307 -2.58 1.29 17.92
N ILE A 308 -1.86 1.60 19.01
CA ILE A 308 -1.77 0.74 20.19
C ILE A 308 -3.14 0.57 20.86
N ASP A 309 -3.89 1.66 21.00
CA ASP A 309 -5.22 1.64 21.61
C ASP A 309 -6.21 0.86 20.74
N TRP A 310 -6.12 1.00 19.42
CA TRP A 310 -6.89 0.19 18.47
C TRP A 310 -6.58 -1.31 18.64
N MET A 311 -5.30 -1.69 18.71
CA MET A 311 -4.91 -3.09 18.96
C MET A 311 -5.48 -3.59 20.28
N LYS A 312 -5.39 -2.80 21.35
CA LYS A 312 -5.90 -3.17 22.67
C LYS A 312 -7.42 -3.41 22.67
N ASN A 313 -8.18 -2.63 21.91
CA ASN A 313 -9.64 -2.63 21.95
C ASN A 313 -10.29 -3.56 20.91
N HIS A 314 -9.60 -3.88 19.81
CA HIS A 314 -10.21 -4.54 18.65
C HIS A 314 -9.49 -5.79 18.14
N TYR A 315 -8.26 -6.05 18.58
CA TYR A 315 -7.50 -7.23 18.12
C TYR A 315 -7.77 -8.49 18.95
N SER A 316 -8.00 -8.34 20.26
CA SER A 316 -8.12 -9.42 21.24
C SER A 316 -9.42 -10.20 21.13
#